data_AF-A0A7J2YYS7-F1
#
_entry.id   AF-A0A7J2YYS7-F1
#
_cell.length_a   1.000
_cell.length_b   1.000
_cell.length_c   1.000
_cell.angle_alpha   90.00
_cell.angle_beta   90.00
_cell.angle_gamma   90.00
#
_symmetry.space_group_name_H-M   'P 1'
#
loop_
_entity.id
_entity.type
_entity.pdbx_description
1 polymer ?
#
loop_
_entity_poly.entity_id
_entity_poly.type
_entity_poly.pdbx_seq_one_letter_code
_entity_poly.pdbx_strand_id
1 'polypeptide(L)'
;MNTINRRLELLKLEGLGFSQAEIAQQLSQKAGCSKRTIYLDFESRAQWQPTLHPQKTQETLLKIGNRYEQIYRQAAILMFTSENEMTKIAALNTMLKANTKMYETAVVPEVLSRLEALEGKAKKGVFVP
;
A
#
# COMPACT_ATOMS: atom_id res chain seq x y z
N MET A 1 18.86 3.22 -16.38
CA MET A 1 18.26 2.86 -15.06
C MET A 1 18.19 1.34 -14.94
N ASN A 2 18.50 0.73 -13.78
CA ASN A 2 18.40 -0.73 -13.62
C ASN A 2 16.92 -1.19 -13.48
N THR A 3 16.66 -2.48 -13.68
CA THR A 3 15.30 -3.07 -13.67
C THR A 3 14.57 -2.86 -12.35
N ILE A 4 15.26 -2.95 -11.21
CA ILE A 4 14.67 -2.77 -9.88
C ILE A 4 14.20 -1.33 -9.69
N ASN A 5 15.06 -0.34 -9.95
CA ASN A 5 14.72 1.07 -9.82
C ASN A 5 13.58 1.46 -10.77
N ARG A 6 13.54 0.86 -11.97
CA ARG A 6 12.44 1.05 -12.92
C ARG A 6 11.11 0.56 -12.37
N ARG A 7 11.09 -0.63 -11.78
CA ARG A 7 9.91 -1.22 -11.15
C ARG A 7 9.46 -0.46 -9.91
N LEU A 8 10.39 0.04 -9.10
CA LEU A 8 10.07 0.91 -7.96
C LEU A 8 9.46 2.24 -8.42
N GLU A 9 10.02 2.86 -9.45
CA GLU A 9 9.47 4.10 -10.02
C GLU A 9 8.11 3.88 -10.69
N LEU A 10 7.90 2.71 -11.33
CA LEU A 10 6.59 2.28 -11.82
C LEU A 10 5.55 2.24 -10.71
N LEU A 11 5.85 1.57 -9.59
CA LEU A 11 4.95 1.49 -8.45
C LEU A 11 4.67 2.87 -7.83
N LYS A 12 5.67 3.75 -7.82
CA LYS A 12 5.51 5.14 -7.36
C LYS A 12 4.54 5.92 -8.24
N LEU A 13 4.70 5.88 -9.57
CA LEU A 13 3.83 6.61 -10.50
C LEU A 13 2.39 6.07 -10.46
N GLU A 14 2.23 4.76 -10.30
CA GLU A 14 0.91 4.14 -10.08
C GLU A 14 0.29 4.61 -8.77
N GLY A 15 1.07 4.68 -7.68
CA GLY A 15 0.62 5.22 -6.40
C GLY A 15 0.23 6.70 -6.45
N LEU A 16 0.71 7.44 -7.44
CA LEU A 16 0.33 8.83 -7.72
C LEU A 16 -0.91 8.96 -8.63
N GLY A 17 -1.46 7.84 -9.12
CA GLY A 17 -2.70 7.81 -9.90
C GLY A 17 -2.51 7.91 -11.42
N PHE A 18 -1.28 7.75 -11.94
CA PHE A 18 -1.04 7.79 -13.39
C PHE A 18 -1.55 6.51 -14.07
N SER A 19 -2.07 6.66 -15.30
CA SER A 19 -2.47 5.52 -16.14
C SER A 19 -1.27 4.73 -16.65
N GLN A 20 -1.46 3.46 -17.01
CA GLN A 20 -0.37 2.62 -17.56
C GLN A 20 0.29 3.23 -18.80
N ALA A 21 -0.48 3.94 -19.65
CA ALA A 21 0.04 4.59 -20.84
C ALA A 21 0.96 5.78 -20.50
N GLU A 22 0.58 6.60 -19.53
CA GLU A 22 1.39 7.72 -19.04
C GLU A 22 2.66 7.21 -18.36
N ILE A 23 2.54 6.17 -17.52
CA ILE A 23 3.68 5.53 -16.86
C ILE A 23 4.65 4.96 -17.89
N ALA A 24 4.15 4.24 -18.90
CA ALA A 24 4.97 3.67 -19.97
C ALA A 24 5.69 4.76 -20.77
N GLN A 25 5.00 5.88 -21.06
CA GLN A 25 5.61 7.02 -21.73
C GLN A 25 6.73 7.65 -20.90
N GLN A 26 6.47 7.98 -19.64
CA GLN A 26 7.44 8.64 -18.78
C GLN A 26 8.64 7.74 -18.45
N LEU A 27 8.40 6.46 -18.13
CA LEU A 27 9.48 5.53 -17.80
C LEU A 27 10.28 5.09 -19.01
N SER A 28 9.69 4.97 -20.20
CA SER A 28 10.45 4.66 -21.42
C SER A 28 11.52 5.73 -21.69
N GLN A 29 11.13 7.00 -21.58
CA GLN A 29 12.03 8.15 -21.73
C GLN A 29 13.07 8.19 -20.61
N LYS A 30 12.64 8.11 -19.34
CA LYS A 30 13.53 8.20 -18.17
C LYS A 30 14.51 7.04 -18.06
N ALA A 31 14.09 5.82 -18.45
CA ALA A 31 14.91 4.62 -18.36
C ALA A 31 15.76 4.38 -19.62
N GLY A 32 15.47 5.06 -20.73
CA GLY A 32 16.12 4.84 -22.03
C GLY A 32 15.75 3.49 -22.64
N CYS A 33 14.50 3.05 -22.50
CA CYS A 33 14.04 1.74 -23.00
C CYS A 33 12.70 1.85 -23.74
N SER A 34 12.30 0.80 -24.46
CA SER A 34 11.04 0.81 -25.20
C SER A 34 9.82 0.83 -24.27
N LYS A 35 8.70 1.43 -24.71
CA LYS A 35 7.42 1.33 -23.97
C LYS A 35 7.00 -0.13 -23.75
N ARG A 36 7.27 -1.02 -24.70
CA ARG A 36 7.01 -2.46 -24.60
C ARG A 36 7.71 -3.08 -23.39
N THR A 37 8.93 -2.65 -23.08
CA THR A 37 9.66 -3.10 -21.89
C THR A 37 8.93 -2.74 -20.59
N ILE A 38 8.28 -1.57 -20.53
CA ILE A 38 7.48 -1.16 -19.37
C ILE A 38 6.18 -1.97 -19.28
N TYR A 39 5.51 -2.21 -20.42
CA TYR A 39 4.33 -3.08 -20.45
C TYR A 39 4.65 -4.51 -20.00
N LEU A 40 5.81 -5.05 -20.37
CA LEU A 40 6.28 -6.34 -19.86
C LEU A 40 6.50 -6.32 -18.33
N ASP A 41 6.93 -5.19 -17.74
CA ASP A 41 6.99 -5.06 -16.29
C ASP A 41 5.57 -5.05 -15.66
N PHE A 42 4.56 -4.48 -16.31
CA PHE A 42 3.17 -4.61 -15.87
C PHE A 42 2.67 -6.06 -15.94
N GLU A 43 2.92 -6.76 -17.04
CA GLU A 43 2.48 -8.14 -17.26
C GLU A 43 3.15 -9.13 -16.31
N SER A 44 4.46 -8.97 -16.07
CA SER A 44 5.24 -9.85 -15.18
C SER A 44 5.15 -9.49 -13.69
N ARG A 45 4.28 -8.55 -13.32
CA ARG A 45 4.13 -8.01 -11.95
C ARG A 45 4.03 -9.07 -10.88
N ALA A 46 3.21 -10.09 -11.10
CA ALA A 46 3.00 -11.16 -10.12
C ALA A 46 4.30 -11.89 -9.74
N GLN A 47 5.30 -11.91 -10.62
CA GLN A 47 6.58 -12.56 -10.39
C GLN A 47 7.56 -11.66 -9.63
N TRP A 48 7.63 -10.37 -9.97
CA TRP A 48 8.65 -9.47 -9.40
C TRP A 48 8.16 -8.61 -8.24
N GLN A 49 6.89 -8.23 -8.19
CA GLN A 49 6.40 -7.35 -7.13
C GLN A 49 6.53 -7.99 -5.75
N PRO A 50 6.30 -9.31 -5.56
CA PRO A 50 6.56 -9.97 -4.28
C PRO A 50 8.03 -9.94 -3.85
N THR A 51 8.97 -9.83 -4.79
CA THR A 51 10.41 -9.73 -4.45
C THR A 51 10.80 -8.33 -3.99
N LEU A 52 10.10 -7.29 -4.47
CA LEU A 52 10.32 -5.90 -4.07
C LEU A 52 9.52 -5.53 -2.81
N HIS A 53 8.34 -6.12 -2.67
CA HIS A 53 7.49 -6.06 -1.51
C HIS A 53 7.20 -7.50 -1.08
N PRO A 54 8.08 -8.10 -0.26
CA PRO A 54 7.83 -9.39 0.34
C PRO A 54 6.40 -9.42 0.89
N GLN A 55 5.68 -10.50 0.57
CA GLN A 55 4.29 -10.75 0.97
C GLN A 55 4.05 -10.39 2.44
N LYS A 56 2.77 -10.22 2.80
CA LYS A 56 2.21 -9.93 4.14
C LYS A 56 2.83 -10.75 5.28
N THR A 57 4.10 -10.52 5.60
CA THR A 57 4.73 -11.04 6.80
C THR A 57 4.27 -10.16 7.94
N GLN A 58 4.21 -10.74 9.14
CA GLN A 58 3.93 -10.00 10.35
C GLN A 58 4.86 -8.78 10.49
N GLU A 59 6.12 -8.91 10.08
CA GLU A 59 7.10 -7.82 10.06
C GLU A 59 6.69 -6.66 9.13
N THR A 60 6.16 -6.96 7.94
CA THR A 60 5.67 -5.93 7.01
C THR A 60 4.45 -5.21 7.59
N LEU A 61 3.53 -5.92 8.23
CA LEU A 61 2.37 -5.33 8.90
C LEU A 61 2.80 -4.43 10.07
N LEU A 62 3.76 -4.86 10.89
CA LEU A 62 4.33 -4.05 11.97
C LEU A 62 4.99 -2.78 11.43
N LYS A 63 5.77 -2.88 10.33
CA LYS A 63 6.37 -1.70 9.68
C LYS A 63 5.31 -0.73 9.15
N ILE A 64 4.21 -1.22 8.59
CA ILE A 64 3.09 -0.40 8.13
C ILE A 64 2.39 0.27 9.33
N GLY A 65 2.13 -0.48 10.40
CA GLY A 65 1.57 0.06 11.65
C GLY A 65 2.42 1.19 12.22
N ASN A 66 3.74 1.01 12.31
CA ASN A 66 4.68 2.04 12.75
C ASN A 66 4.66 3.29 11.87
N ARG A 67 4.43 3.15 10.56
CA ARG A 67 4.31 4.30 9.64
C ARG A 67 3.02 5.07 9.90
N TYR A 68 1.89 4.40 10.10
CA TYR A 68 0.62 5.08 10.41
C TYR A 68 0.68 5.78 11.78
N GLU A 69 1.26 5.14 12.79
CA GLU A 69 1.55 5.76 14.09
C GLU A 69 2.38 7.05 13.94
N GLN A 70 3.43 7.01 13.11
CA GLN A 70 4.26 8.20 12.89
C GLN A 70 3.54 9.31 12.14
N ILE A 71 2.72 8.97 11.13
CA ILE A 71 1.87 9.94 10.42
C ILE A 71 0.88 10.59 11.40
N TYR A 72 0.27 9.79 12.28
CA TYR A 72 -0.61 10.29 13.33
C TYR A 72 0.12 11.29 14.23
N ARG A 73 1.33 10.95 14.72
CA ARG A 73 2.13 11.83 15.58
C ARG A 73 2.50 13.14 14.90
N GLN A 74 2.91 13.10 13.63
CA GLN A 74 3.23 14.30 12.86
C GLN A 74 1.99 15.20 12.67
N ALA A 75 0.85 14.60 12.35
CA ALA A 75 -0.41 15.33 12.24
C ALA A 75 -0.85 15.91 13.59
N ALA A 76 -0.69 15.18 14.70
CA ALA A 76 -0.96 15.70 16.04
C ALA A 76 -0.11 16.93 16.37
N ILE A 77 1.20 16.89 16.05
CA ILE A 77 2.08 18.06 16.22
C ILE A 77 1.56 19.25 15.41
N LEU A 78 1.20 19.06 14.14
CA LEU A 78 0.64 20.12 13.30
C LEU A 78 -0.68 20.67 13.88
N MET A 79 -1.52 19.80 14.43
CA MET A 79 -2.80 20.20 15.06
C MET A 79 -2.58 21.09 16.28
N PHE A 80 -1.57 20.80 17.11
CA PHE A 80 -1.28 21.59 18.31
C PHE A 80 -0.46 22.85 18.04
N THR A 81 0.37 22.86 17.00
CA THR A 81 1.32 23.96 16.72
C THR A 81 0.82 24.97 15.70
N SER A 82 -0.15 24.61 14.85
CA SER A 82 -0.69 25.52 13.85
C SER A 82 -1.70 26.50 14.45
N GLU A 83 -1.59 27.78 14.10
CA GLU A 83 -2.61 28.80 14.41
C GLU A 83 -3.77 28.80 13.39
N ASN A 84 -3.55 28.22 12.20
CA ASN A 84 -4.53 28.14 11.14
C ASN A 84 -5.54 27.00 11.37
N GLU A 85 -6.82 27.34 11.54
CA GLU A 85 -7.90 26.37 11.78
C GLU A 85 -8.09 25.34 10.65
N MET A 86 -7.94 25.74 9.38
CA MET A 86 -8.01 24.79 8.26
C MET A 86 -6.90 23.74 8.33
N THR A 87 -5.71 24.14 8.80
CA THR A 87 -4.59 23.22 8.99
C THR A 87 -4.86 22.28 10.16
N LYS A 88 -5.48 22.75 11.26
CA LYS A 88 -5.91 21.89 12.37
C LYS A 88 -6.96 20.87 11.92
N ILE A 89 -7.94 21.29 11.12
CA ILE A 89 -8.97 20.39 10.57
C ILE A 89 -8.33 19.35 9.64
N ALA A 90 -7.40 19.75 8.77
CA ALA A 90 -6.67 18.84 7.90
C ALA A 90 -5.82 17.83 8.70
N ALA A 91 -5.20 18.29 9.78
CA ALA A 91 -4.43 17.46 10.70
C ALA A 91 -5.33 16.43 11.42
N LEU A 92 -6.47 16.85 11.96
CA LEU A 92 -7.47 15.95 12.57
C LEU A 92 -7.97 14.89 11.58
N ASN A 93 -8.27 15.28 10.34
CA ASN A 93 -8.66 14.34 9.29
C ASN A 93 -7.55 13.34 8.96
N THR A 94 -6.28 13.79 8.98
CA THR A 94 -5.13 12.93 8.73
C THR A 94 -4.93 11.94 9.88
N MET A 95 -5.09 12.40 11.13
CA MET A 95 -5.07 11.55 12.33
C MET A 95 -6.17 10.48 12.28
N LEU A 96 -7.41 10.87 11.95
CA LEU A 96 -8.52 9.94 11.82
C LEU A 96 -8.23 8.88 10.76
N LYS A 97 -7.76 9.29 9.57
CA LYS A 97 -7.39 8.36 8.49
C LYS A 97 -6.28 7.41 8.91
N ALA A 98 -5.24 7.90 9.61
CA ALA A 98 -4.16 7.06 10.11
C ALA A 98 -4.68 6.00 11.09
N ASN A 99 -5.56 6.37 12.02
CA ASN A 99 -6.20 5.43 12.95
C ASN A 99 -7.03 4.37 12.22
N THR A 100 -7.86 4.79 11.26
CA THR A 100 -8.65 3.84 10.44
C THR A 100 -7.73 2.86 9.71
N LYS A 101 -6.65 3.34 9.09
CA LYS A 101 -5.70 2.48 8.37
C LYS A 101 -4.89 1.57 9.28
N MET A 102 -4.59 2.01 10.50
CA MET A 102 -3.96 1.17 11.51
C MET A 102 -4.88 0.04 11.96
N TYR A 103 -6.16 0.34 12.23
CA TYR A 103 -7.18 -0.66 12.52
C TYR A 103 -7.35 -1.66 11.37
N GLU A 104 -7.49 -1.17 10.13
CA GLU A 104 -7.57 -2.03 8.95
C GLU A 104 -6.36 -2.96 8.83
N THR A 105 -5.15 -2.45 9.06
CA THR A 105 -3.90 -3.23 8.96
C THR A 105 -3.83 -4.32 10.04
N ALA A 106 -4.35 -4.06 11.24
CA ALA A 106 -4.30 -5.01 12.35
C ALA A 106 -5.44 -6.05 12.30
N VAL A 107 -6.66 -5.61 12.00
CA VAL A 107 -7.87 -6.43 12.23
C VAL A 107 -8.35 -7.15 10.97
N VAL A 108 -8.26 -6.52 9.79
CA VAL A 108 -8.75 -7.13 8.54
C VAL A 108 -8.04 -8.45 8.23
N PRO A 109 -6.70 -8.58 8.38
CA PRO A 109 -6.04 -9.86 8.16
C PRO A 109 -6.52 -10.98 9.09
N GLU A 110 -6.80 -10.66 10.36
CA GLU A 110 -7.33 -11.64 11.32
C GLU A 110 -8.73 -12.11 10.92
N VAL A 111 -9.61 -11.18 10.57
CA VAL A 111 -10.98 -11.49 10.12
C VAL A 111 -10.95 -12.34 8.85
N LEU A 112 -10.13 -11.98 7.87
CA LEU A 112 -9.98 -12.77 6.63
C LEU A 112 -9.46 -14.18 6.93
N SER A 113 -8.45 -14.31 7.79
CA SER A 113 -7.91 -15.63 8.17
C SER A 113 -8.97 -16.51 8.83
N ARG A 114 -9.81 -15.92 9.69
CA ARG A 114 -10.94 -16.64 10.32
C ARG A 114 -12.00 -17.05 9.30
N LEU A 115 -12.32 -16.18 8.35
CA LEU A 115 -13.26 -16.48 7.27
C LEU A 115 -12.76 -17.62 6.38
N GLU A 116 -11.50 -17.59 5.96
CA GLU A 116 -10.87 -18.67 5.19
C GLU A 116 -10.91 -20.01 5.94
N ALA A 117 -10.67 -20.00 7.25
CA ALA A 117 -10.77 -21.19 8.08
C ALA A 117 -12.20 -21.73 8.17
N LEU A 118 -13.21 -20.85 8.28
CA LEU A 118 -14.61 -21.23 8.29
C LEU A 118 -15.07 -21.78 6.93
N GLU A 119 -14.68 -21.13 5.83
CA GLU A 119 -14.92 -21.63 4.47
C GLU A 119 -14.31 -23.03 4.27
N GLY A 120 -13.10 -23.24 4.77
CA GLY A 120 -12.42 -24.54 4.73
C GLY A 120 -13.17 -25.64 5.50
N LYS A 121 -13.78 -25.29 6.65
CA LYS A 121 -14.62 -26.22 7.43
C LYS A 121 -15.95 -26.50 6.74
N ALA A 122 -16.61 -25.46 6.22
CA ALA A 122 -17.88 -25.58 5.50
C ALA A 122 -17.74 -26.47 4.25
N LYS A 123 -16.65 -26.32 3.47
CA LYS A 123 -16.33 -27.18 2.32
C LYS A 123 -16.20 -28.67 2.69
N LYS A 124 -15.90 -28.98 3.95
CA LYS A 124 -15.79 -30.36 4.48
C LYS A 124 -17.08 -30.86 5.12
N GLY A 125 -18.18 -30.12 5.02
CA GLY A 125 -19.45 -30.45 5.68
C GLY A 125 -19.43 -30.26 7.20
N VAL A 126 -18.39 -29.62 7.75
CA VAL A 126 -18.31 -29.27 9.17
C VAL A 126 -18.95 -27.89 9.34
N PHE A 127 -20.24 -27.90 9.69
CA PHE A 127 -20.96 -26.71 10.08
C PHE A 127 -20.81 -26.53 11.59
N VAL A 128 -20.26 -25.40 12.00
CA VAL A 128 -20.24 -25.00 13.42
C VAL A 128 -21.70 -24.70 13.81
N PRO A 129 -22.19 -25.11 15.00
CA PRO A 129 -23.45 -24.59 15.53
C PRO A 129 -23.43 -23.05 15.61
#